data_AF-A0A2U2N9C3-F1
#
_entry.id   AF-A0A2U2N9C3-F1
#
_cell.length_a   1.000
_cell.length_b   1.000
_cell.length_c   1.000
_cell.angle_alpha   90.00
_cell.angle_beta   90.00
_cell.angle_gamma   90.00
#
_symmetry.space_group_name_H-M   'P 1'
#
loop_
_entity.id
_entity.type
_entity.pdbx_description
1 polymer ?
#
loop_
_entity_poly.entity_id
_entity_poly.type
_entity_poly.pdbx_seq_one_letter_code
_entity_poly.pdbx_strand_id
1 'polypeptide(L)'
;MTENMGDATQEAFDAEIVGNELDLRKADLLNDINNRQPNSAEIWYGHSILTSTLFPASPPKPGVDFVAKSNGTLEYLLEAGVDSNRQRKFPYGKYPRLLMAWMAKQIRAAGKTKTATVDPSTHTITIPSIYKLCDEMGLSQGGRTSHDVQEQLRLLLACRISVRRSTGFAGRSIDDIVYLPLVKAVRNVNDKNDAGYSGAIFELTEEVYNRLARESAPFDTRASSYLLNGRSVLPYDVYVWLTGSMKELKHDLPISWEWLHERFGDTIGTLKNFKAGFRRAVEKVRQVYPSVNVDFDKNGIVLHPSPTAISARPSKAEKWLSED
;
A
#
# COMPACT_ATOMS: atom_id res chain seq x y z
N MET A 1 11.33 40.55 -32.65
CA MET A 1 10.63 39.23 -32.71
C MET A 1 11.60 38.04 -32.61
N THR A 2 12.88 38.24 -32.27
CA THR A 2 13.91 37.18 -32.29
C THR A 2 14.36 36.66 -30.92
N GLU A 3 13.82 37.16 -29.81
CA GLU A 3 14.22 36.73 -28.45
C GLU A 3 13.46 35.51 -27.90
N ASN A 4 12.35 35.08 -28.51
CA ASN A 4 11.52 33.98 -28.00
C ASN A 4 11.86 32.58 -28.55
N MET A 5 12.80 32.46 -29.50
CA MET A 5 13.15 31.14 -30.08
C MET A 5 14.30 30.44 -29.35
N GLY A 6 15.20 31.18 -28.68
CA GLY A 6 16.32 30.58 -27.94
C GLY A 6 15.88 29.87 -26.66
N ASP A 7 14.91 30.46 -25.94
CA ASP A 7 14.44 29.98 -24.64
C ASP A 7 13.68 28.66 -24.76
N ALA A 8 12.77 28.56 -25.73
CA ALA A 8 11.99 27.34 -26.00
C ALA A 8 12.86 26.14 -26.44
N THR A 9 14.02 26.40 -27.05
CA THR A 9 14.93 25.34 -27.51
C THR A 9 15.77 24.79 -26.36
N GLN A 10 16.16 25.65 -25.41
CA GLN A 10 16.87 25.26 -24.19
C GLN A 10 15.94 24.48 -23.24
N GLU A 11 14.70 24.94 -23.04
CA GLU A 11 13.71 24.23 -22.23
C GLU A 11 13.41 22.81 -22.76
N ALA A 12 13.35 22.64 -24.08
CA ALA A 12 13.13 21.34 -24.70
C ALA A 12 14.33 20.39 -24.49
N PHE A 13 15.55 20.92 -24.59
CA PHE A 13 16.79 20.17 -24.36
C PHE A 13 16.94 19.76 -22.89
N ASP A 14 16.66 20.67 -21.96
CA ASP A 14 16.70 20.38 -20.52
C ASP A 14 15.63 19.34 -20.12
N ALA A 15 14.44 19.42 -20.71
CA ALA A 15 13.39 18.41 -20.52
C ALA A 15 13.79 17.03 -21.06
N GLU A 16 14.51 16.97 -22.18
CA GLU A 16 15.03 15.74 -22.76
C GLU A 16 16.13 15.12 -21.88
N ILE A 17 17.06 15.92 -21.34
CA ILE A 17 18.07 15.47 -20.39
C ILE A 17 17.43 14.87 -19.13
N VAL A 18 16.47 15.58 -18.54
CA VAL A 18 15.74 15.12 -17.34
C VAL A 18 14.96 13.83 -17.65
N GLY A 19 14.35 13.74 -18.83
CA GLY A 19 13.67 12.53 -19.29
C GLY A 19 14.61 11.32 -19.36
N ASN A 20 15.78 11.48 -19.98
CA ASN A 20 16.79 10.44 -20.11
C ASN A 20 17.33 10.01 -18.73
N GLU A 21 17.59 10.94 -17.82
CA GLU A 21 18.07 10.62 -16.47
C GLU A 21 17.03 9.82 -15.68
N LEU A 22 15.74 10.19 -15.80
CA LEU A 22 14.64 9.45 -15.15
C LEU A 22 14.49 8.03 -15.70
N ASP A 23 14.72 7.83 -16.99
CA ASP A 23 14.63 6.50 -17.61
C ASP A 23 15.84 5.62 -17.27
N LEU A 24 17.04 6.18 -17.18
CA LEU A 24 18.23 5.48 -16.67
C LEU A 24 18.01 5.02 -15.22
N ARG A 25 17.55 5.91 -14.32
CA ARG A 25 17.28 5.54 -12.92
C ARG A 25 16.23 4.42 -12.79
N LYS A 26 15.22 4.40 -13.67
CA LYS A 26 14.24 3.30 -13.71
C LYS A 26 14.88 1.99 -14.18
N ALA A 27 15.72 2.04 -15.21
CA ALA A 27 16.42 0.87 -15.70
C ALA A 27 17.36 0.28 -14.64
N ASP A 28 18.11 1.13 -13.94
CA ASP A 28 18.98 0.73 -12.84
C ASP A 28 18.20 0.08 -11.69
N LEU A 29 17.05 0.65 -11.31
CA LEU A 29 16.18 0.09 -10.28
C LEU A 29 15.63 -1.29 -10.68
N LEU A 30 15.18 -1.44 -11.93
CA LEU A 30 14.72 -2.74 -12.44
C LEU A 30 15.85 -3.77 -12.48
N ASN A 31 17.05 -3.34 -12.89
CA ASN A 31 18.23 -4.19 -12.90
C ASN A 31 18.59 -4.65 -11.48
N ASP A 32 18.55 -3.75 -10.49
CA ASP A 32 18.76 -4.07 -9.07
C ASP A 32 17.72 -5.06 -8.52
N ILE A 33 16.43 -4.86 -8.86
CA ILE A 33 15.34 -5.76 -8.45
C ILE A 33 15.54 -7.17 -9.03
N ASN A 34 15.88 -7.26 -10.32
CA ASN A 34 15.97 -8.55 -11.02
C ASN A 34 17.24 -9.33 -10.69
N ASN A 35 18.34 -8.66 -10.30
CA ASN A 35 19.63 -9.32 -10.08
C ASN A 35 19.93 -9.64 -8.61
N ARG A 36 19.15 -9.13 -7.65
CA ARG A 36 19.33 -9.49 -6.23
C ARG A 36 18.03 -9.52 -5.44
N GLN A 37 17.99 -10.40 -4.45
CA GLN A 37 16.95 -10.40 -3.43
C GLN A 37 17.03 -9.15 -2.53
N PRO A 38 15.89 -8.65 -2.03
CA PRO A 38 15.88 -7.52 -1.10
C PRO A 38 16.54 -7.90 0.22
N ASN A 39 17.26 -6.95 0.81
CA ASN A 39 17.78 -7.10 2.17
C ASN A 39 16.69 -6.85 3.21
N SER A 40 16.96 -7.13 4.49
CA SER A 40 15.97 -7.00 5.57
C SER A 40 15.34 -5.60 5.70
N ALA A 41 16.05 -4.53 5.32
CA ALA A 41 15.52 -3.17 5.39
C ALA A 41 14.54 -2.84 4.25
N GLU A 42 14.68 -3.54 3.13
CA GLU A 42 13.86 -3.43 1.90
C GLU A 42 12.65 -4.37 1.89
N ILE A 43 12.54 -5.26 2.88
CA ILE A 43 11.39 -6.17 3.05
C ILE A 43 10.37 -5.51 3.97
N TRP A 44 9.22 -5.15 3.40
CA TRP A 44 8.08 -4.59 4.12
C TRP A 44 6.92 -5.58 4.13
N TYR A 45 5.88 -5.26 4.89
CA TYR A 45 4.77 -6.16 5.16
C TYR A 45 3.45 -5.48 4.82
N GLY A 46 2.69 -6.06 3.89
CA GLY A 46 1.40 -5.57 3.44
C GLY A 46 0.27 -6.55 3.73
N HIS A 47 -0.83 -6.06 4.32
CA HIS A 47 -2.10 -6.76 4.34
C HIS A 47 -2.91 -6.39 3.08
N SER A 48 -3.34 -7.38 2.29
CA SER A 48 -3.96 -7.19 0.96
C SER A 48 -5.17 -6.24 0.94
N ILE A 49 -5.93 -6.18 2.04
CA ILE A 49 -7.04 -5.22 2.20
C ILE A 49 -6.59 -3.94 2.94
N LEU A 50 -6.16 -4.06 4.20
CA LEU A 50 -5.84 -2.93 5.08
C LEU A 50 -4.64 -2.07 4.64
N THR A 51 -3.76 -2.56 3.78
CA THR A 51 -2.60 -1.80 3.27
C THR A 51 -2.69 -1.49 1.78
N SER A 52 -3.79 -1.88 1.12
CA SER A 52 -3.93 -1.76 -0.32
C SER A 52 -5.37 -1.38 -0.69
N THR A 53 -6.26 -2.36 -0.94
CA THR A 53 -7.53 -2.10 -1.64
C THR A 53 -8.57 -1.33 -0.83
N LEU A 54 -8.41 -1.20 0.49
CA LEU A 54 -9.35 -0.44 1.33
C LEU A 54 -9.30 1.07 1.06
N PHE A 55 -8.13 1.60 0.69
CA PHE A 55 -7.97 3.03 0.45
C PHE A 55 -8.33 3.39 -0.99
N PRO A 56 -9.22 4.37 -1.23
CA PRO A 56 -9.52 4.82 -2.58
C PRO A 56 -8.26 5.23 -3.35
N ALA A 57 -8.22 4.97 -4.66
CA ALA A 57 -7.11 5.40 -5.51
C ALA A 57 -7.06 6.93 -5.68
N SER A 58 -8.25 7.56 -5.66
CA SER A 58 -8.44 9.01 -5.74
C SER A 58 -9.45 9.46 -4.67
N PRO A 59 -9.50 10.75 -4.31
CA PRO A 59 -10.50 11.26 -3.39
C PRO A 59 -11.91 10.87 -3.85
N PRO A 60 -12.74 10.25 -2.97
CA PRO A 60 -14.14 10.06 -3.26
C PRO A 60 -14.86 11.38 -3.54
N LYS A 61 -15.98 11.31 -4.26
CA LYS A 61 -16.81 12.49 -4.53
C LYS A 61 -17.33 13.08 -3.21
N PRO A 62 -17.59 14.41 -3.14
CA PRO A 62 -18.25 15.01 -1.98
C PRO A 62 -19.56 14.29 -1.66
N GLY A 63 -19.84 14.10 -0.36
CA GLY A 63 -21.06 13.43 0.12
C GLY A 63 -20.96 11.90 0.26
N VAL A 64 -19.82 11.29 -0.04
CA VAL A 64 -19.58 9.88 0.27
C VAL A 64 -19.24 9.75 1.77
N ASP A 65 -20.05 8.98 2.51
CA ASP A 65 -19.87 8.79 3.96
C ASP A 65 -18.89 7.65 4.31
N PHE A 66 -18.90 6.58 3.50
CA PHE A 66 -18.01 5.44 3.64
C PHE A 66 -17.66 4.85 2.28
N VAL A 67 -16.54 4.14 2.21
CA VAL A 67 -16.19 3.23 1.12
C VAL A 67 -16.13 1.81 1.66
N ALA A 68 -16.57 0.84 0.87
CA ALA A 68 -16.66 -0.55 1.31
C ALA A 68 -15.92 -1.50 0.36
N LYS A 69 -15.40 -2.60 0.93
CA LYS A 69 -14.70 -3.66 0.21
C LYS A 69 -15.11 -5.03 0.71
N SER A 70 -15.65 -5.85 -0.18
CA SER A 70 -16.00 -7.24 0.13
C SER A 70 -14.80 -8.18 -0.05
N ASN A 71 -14.72 -9.17 0.82
CA ASN A 71 -13.82 -10.31 0.71
C ASN A 71 -14.52 -11.57 1.25
N GLY A 72 -15.27 -12.25 0.38
CA GLY A 72 -16.09 -13.40 0.78
C GLY A 72 -17.20 -12.97 1.73
N THR A 73 -17.26 -13.57 2.92
CA THR A 73 -18.25 -13.23 3.96
C THR A 73 -17.90 -11.96 4.75
N LEU A 74 -16.74 -11.34 4.49
CA LEU A 74 -16.28 -10.14 5.18
C LEU A 74 -16.51 -8.89 4.31
N GLU A 75 -16.94 -7.80 4.92
CA GLU A 75 -17.01 -6.48 4.33
C GLU A 75 -16.17 -5.51 5.18
N TYR A 76 -15.24 -4.81 4.56
CA TYR A 76 -14.42 -3.79 5.19
C TYR A 76 -14.96 -2.43 4.80
N LEU A 77 -15.33 -1.61 5.78
CA LEU A 77 -15.80 -0.25 5.59
C LEU A 77 -14.73 0.71 6.09
N LEU A 78 -14.42 1.72 5.30
CA LEU A 78 -13.63 2.87 5.69
C LEU A 78 -14.57 4.07 5.75
N GLU A 79 -14.70 4.65 6.93
CA GLU A 79 -15.45 5.88 7.16
C GLU A 79 -14.50 7.08 7.12
N ALA A 80 -14.96 8.18 6.52
CA ALA A 80 -14.18 9.40 6.43
C ALA A 80 -13.82 9.95 7.82
N GLY A 81 -12.58 10.40 7.96
CA GLY A 81 -12.16 11.19 9.11
C GLY A 81 -12.67 12.63 8.98
N VAL A 82 -12.83 13.30 10.12
CA VAL A 82 -13.17 14.73 10.15
C VAL A 82 -11.89 15.55 10.16
N ASP A 83 -11.74 16.48 9.21
CA ASP A 83 -10.60 17.40 9.16
C ASP A 83 -10.75 18.63 10.07
N SER A 84 -9.72 19.47 10.10
CA SER A 84 -9.71 20.73 10.87
C SER A 84 -10.84 21.69 10.46
N ASN A 85 -11.32 21.58 9.23
CA ASN A 85 -12.42 22.39 8.68
C ASN A 85 -13.78 21.70 8.88
N ARG A 86 -13.83 20.64 9.70
CA ARG A 86 -15.02 19.83 10.00
C ARG A 86 -15.61 19.14 8.75
N GLN A 87 -14.79 18.92 7.72
CA GLN A 87 -15.18 18.20 6.52
C GLN A 87 -14.80 16.73 6.63
N ARG A 88 -15.67 15.85 6.13
CA ARG A 88 -15.40 14.42 5.99
C ARG A 88 -14.45 14.20 4.82
N LYS A 89 -13.26 13.68 5.09
CA LYS A 89 -12.24 13.35 4.08
C LYS A 89 -11.67 11.96 4.31
N PHE A 90 -11.35 11.29 3.21
CA PHE A 90 -10.75 9.96 3.23
C PHE A 90 -9.23 10.04 3.02
N PRO A 91 -8.45 9.17 3.66
CA PRO A 91 -7.12 8.86 3.15
C PRO A 91 -7.23 8.20 1.77
N TYR A 92 -6.40 8.58 0.81
CA TYR A 92 -6.43 8.08 -0.57
C TYR A 92 -5.04 8.00 -1.20
N GLY A 93 -4.95 7.26 -2.30
CA GLY A 93 -3.74 7.15 -3.12
C GLY A 93 -2.61 6.37 -2.44
N LYS A 94 -1.37 6.70 -2.81
CA LYS A 94 -0.20 5.91 -2.41
C LYS A 94 0.21 6.05 -0.94
N TYR A 95 0.04 7.22 -0.34
CA TYR A 95 0.54 7.50 1.00
C TYR A 95 -0.09 6.66 2.12
N PRO A 96 -1.43 6.52 2.24
CA PRO A 96 -1.99 5.67 3.30
C PRO A 96 -1.58 4.19 3.18
N ARG A 97 -1.37 3.70 1.95
CA ARG A 97 -0.86 2.35 1.69
C ARG A 97 0.55 2.17 2.25
N LEU A 98 1.44 3.12 1.92
CA LEU A 98 2.82 3.14 2.40
C LEU A 98 2.90 3.35 3.92
N LEU A 99 2.08 4.22 4.49
CA LEU A 99 2.00 4.46 5.94
C LEU A 99 1.61 3.18 6.70
N MET A 100 0.59 2.46 6.23
CA MET A 100 0.17 1.21 6.88
C MET A 100 1.24 0.12 6.77
N ALA A 101 1.90 0.00 5.62
CA ALA A 101 2.99 -0.96 5.44
C ALA A 101 4.24 -0.59 6.28
N TRP A 102 4.55 0.70 6.39
CA TRP A 102 5.61 1.21 7.26
C TRP A 102 5.31 0.90 8.72
N MET A 103 4.09 1.14 9.20
CA MET A 103 3.69 0.79 10.57
C MET A 103 3.84 -0.71 10.84
N ALA A 104 3.42 -1.57 9.90
CA ALA A 104 3.59 -3.03 10.02
C ALA A 104 5.07 -3.41 10.14
N LYS A 105 5.95 -2.81 9.32
CA LYS A 105 7.40 -3.01 9.38
C LYS A 105 7.95 -2.64 10.76
N GLN A 106 7.64 -1.44 11.26
CA GLN A 106 8.15 -0.95 12.53
C GLN A 106 7.70 -1.82 13.71
N ILE A 107 6.42 -2.24 13.72
CA ILE A 107 5.86 -3.12 14.75
C ILE A 107 6.58 -4.48 14.76
N ARG A 108 6.77 -5.08 13.57
CA ARG A 108 7.44 -6.38 13.44
C ARG A 108 8.92 -6.31 13.82
N ALA A 109 9.60 -5.23 13.44
CA ALA A 109 11.01 -5.02 13.79
C ALA A 109 11.20 -4.82 15.30
N ALA A 110 10.29 -4.12 15.97
CA ALA A 110 10.31 -3.93 17.42
C ALA A 110 10.04 -5.23 18.19
N GLY A 111 9.14 -6.08 17.69
CA GLY A 111 8.75 -7.31 18.36
C GLY A 111 8.18 -7.03 19.75
N LYS A 112 8.85 -7.51 20.80
CA LYS A 112 8.48 -7.24 22.20
C LYS A 112 9.33 -6.12 22.85
N THR A 113 10.28 -5.55 22.12
CA THR A 113 11.24 -4.58 22.65
C THR A 113 10.83 -3.17 22.25
N LYS A 114 10.80 -2.26 23.21
CA LYS A 114 10.55 -0.84 22.97
C LYS A 114 11.68 -0.23 22.12
N THR A 115 11.31 0.55 21.12
CA THR A 115 12.20 1.30 20.24
C THR A 115 11.86 2.79 20.29
N ALA A 116 12.62 3.63 19.60
CA ALA A 116 12.28 5.04 19.45
C ALA A 116 10.96 5.29 18.69
N THR A 117 10.54 4.33 17.85
CA THR A 117 9.33 4.45 17.02
C THR A 117 8.14 3.69 17.59
N VAL A 118 8.37 2.55 18.26
CA VAL A 118 7.30 1.65 18.72
C VAL A 118 7.47 1.33 20.20
N ASP A 119 6.40 1.51 20.96
CA ASP A 119 6.25 0.94 22.30
C ASP A 119 5.23 -0.21 22.24
N PRO A 120 5.68 -1.48 22.28
CA PRO A 120 4.78 -2.63 22.25
C PRO A 120 3.86 -2.74 23.47
N SER A 121 4.24 -2.18 24.62
CA SER A 121 3.45 -2.30 25.85
C SER A 121 2.19 -1.44 25.83
N THR A 122 2.26 -0.30 25.13
CA THR A 122 1.16 0.66 24.99
C THR A 122 0.64 0.74 23.55
N HIS A 123 1.08 -0.15 22.66
CA HIS A 123 0.80 -0.13 21.22
C HIS A 123 1.00 1.26 20.57
N THR A 124 1.98 2.02 21.06
CA THR A 124 2.20 3.41 20.64
C THR A 124 3.20 3.49 19.50
N ILE A 125 2.88 4.31 18.50
CA ILE A 125 3.75 4.68 17.38
C ILE A 125 4.16 6.15 17.54
N THR A 126 5.45 6.42 17.35
CA THR A 126 6.06 7.76 17.41
C THR A 126 6.74 8.07 16.08
N ILE A 127 6.25 9.12 15.42
CA ILE A 127 6.82 9.71 14.20
C ILE A 127 7.43 11.06 14.61
N PRO A 128 8.76 11.17 14.73
CA PRO A 128 9.40 12.41 15.18
C PRO A 128 9.44 13.50 14.11
N SER A 129 9.47 13.12 12.83
CA SER A 129 9.57 14.03 11.69
C SER A 129 8.94 13.40 10.44
N ILE A 130 8.18 14.18 9.67
CA ILE A 130 7.69 13.78 8.35
C ILE A 130 8.83 13.60 7.35
N TYR A 131 9.92 14.40 7.43
CA TYR A 131 11.09 14.17 6.56
C TYR A 131 11.74 12.81 6.79
N LYS A 132 11.89 12.41 8.05
CA LYS A 132 12.39 11.08 8.39
C LYS A 132 11.43 9.99 7.90
N LEU A 133 10.13 10.20 8.05
CA LEU A 133 9.12 9.27 7.55
C LEU A 133 9.14 9.15 6.02
N CYS A 134 9.27 10.25 5.29
CA CYS A 134 9.39 10.26 3.83
C CYS A 134 10.63 9.48 3.39
N ASP A 135 11.78 9.72 4.02
CA ASP A 135 13.03 9.00 3.75
C ASP A 135 12.88 7.50 3.97
N GLU A 136 12.34 7.10 5.11
CA GLU A 136 12.09 5.69 5.42
C GLU A 136 11.10 5.04 4.43
N MET A 137 10.13 5.79 3.89
CA MET A 137 9.20 5.33 2.85
C MET A 137 9.77 5.39 1.42
N GLY A 138 11.02 5.84 1.23
CA GLY A 138 11.62 6.02 -0.09
C GLY A 138 10.97 7.12 -0.93
N LEU A 139 10.42 8.15 -0.27
CA LEU A 139 9.78 9.31 -0.89
C LEU A 139 10.72 10.51 -0.91
N SER A 140 10.55 11.40 -1.88
CA SER A 140 11.34 12.64 -1.95
C SER A 140 11.07 13.57 -0.76
N GLN A 141 12.13 14.17 -0.20
CA GLN A 141 12.05 15.14 0.89
C GLN A 141 11.74 16.57 0.39
N GLY A 142 10.69 16.71 -0.43
CA GLY A 142 10.22 18.01 -0.89
C GLY A 142 9.08 18.57 -0.02
N GLY A 143 8.97 19.89 0.11
CA GLY A 143 7.91 20.53 0.93
C GLY A 143 6.50 20.08 0.53
N ARG A 144 6.23 19.90 -0.78
CA ARG A 144 4.95 19.37 -1.26
C ARG A 144 4.72 17.92 -0.83
N THR A 145 5.71 17.05 -1.01
CA THR A 145 5.62 15.63 -0.63
C THR A 145 5.38 15.50 0.87
N SER A 146 6.14 16.23 1.69
CA SER A 146 5.98 16.24 3.15
C SER A 146 4.60 16.73 3.57
N HIS A 147 4.09 17.80 2.96
CA HIS A 147 2.73 18.28 3.21
C HIS A 147 1.68 17.21 2.87
N ASP A 148 1.77 16.58 1.70
CA ASP A 148 0.82 15.55 1.30
C ASP A 148 0.88 14.31 2.23
N VAL A 149 2.08 13.90 2.65
CA VAL A 149 2.26 12.80 3.61
C VAL A 149 1.68 13.16 4.97
N GLN A 150 1.92 14.36 5.49
CA GLN A 150 1.36 14.84 6.75
C GLN A 150 -0.17 14.84 6.70
N GLU A 151 -0.76 15.36 5.63
CA GLU A 151 -2.21 15.40 5.48
C GLU A 151 -2.80 13.98 5.37
N GLN A 152 -2.20 13.10 4.58
CA GLN A 152 -2.67 11.72 4.49
C GLN A 152 -2.51 10.94 5.79
N LEU A 153 -1.44 11.18 6.56
CA LEU A 153 -1.28 10.63 7.90
C LEU A 153 -2.40 11.14 8.82
N ARG A 154 -2.65 12.45 8.84
CA ARG A 154 -3.72 13.04 9.66
C ARG A 154 -5.10 12.46 9.31
N LEU A 155 -5.40 12.28 8.02
CA LEU A 155 -6.64 11.66 7.54
C LEU A 155 -6.73 10.18 7.91
N LEU A 156 -5.63 9.44 7.80
CA LEU A 156 -5.54 8.04 8.19
C LEU A 156 -5.78 7.87 9.70
N LEU A 157 -5.19 8.72 10.54
CA LEU A 157 -5.39 8.66 11.99
C LEU A 157 -6.79 9.14 12.43
N ALA A 158 -7.50 9.88 11.57
CA ALA A 158 -8.87 10.34 11.84
C ALA A 158 -9.96 9.38 11.32
N CYS A 159 -9.63 8.47 10.40
CA CYS A 159 -10.59 7.56 9.80
C CYS A 159 -10.97 6.41 10.75
N ARG A 160 -12.08 5.74 10.44
CA ARG A 160 -12.52 4.53 11.16
C ARG A 160 -12.65 3.39 10.18
N ILE A 161 -12.15 2.22 10.57
CA ILE A 161 -12.31 0.99 9.80
C ILE A 161 -13.31 0.12 10.55
N SER A 162 -14.25 -0.49 9.85
CA SER A 162 -15.16 -1.49 10.43
C SER A 162 -15.11 -2.73 9.58
N VAL A 163 -15.13 -3.90 10.21
CA VAL A 163 -15.22 -5.20 9.53
C VAL A 163 -16.55 -5.81 9.90
N ARG A 164 -17.40 -6.03 8.90
CA ARG A 164 -18.66 -6.75 9.04
C ARG A 164 -18.47 -8.15 8.53
N ARG A 165 -19.07 -9.11 9.20
CA ARG A 165 -19.15 -10.50 8.76
C ARG A 165 -20.61 -10.90 8.73
N SER A 166 -21.13 -11.22 7.55
CA SER A 166 -22.46 -11.80 7.43
C SER A 166 -22.32 -13.30 7.24
N THR A 167 -22.94 -14.08 8.12
CA THR A 167 -23.03 -15.54 8.02
C THR A 167 -24.48 -15.97 8.10
N GLY A 168 -24.86 -17.06 7.45
CA GLY A 168 -26.24 -17.54 7.52
C GLY A 168 -26.38 -18.98 7.08
N PHE A 169 -27.32 -19.69 7.70
CA PHE A 169 -27.74 -21.03 7.32
C PHE A 169 -29.24 -21.19 7.62
N ALA A 170 -29.97 -21.86 6.72
CA ALA A 170 -31.38 -22.23 6.89
C ALA A 170 -32.31 -21.08 7.35
N GLY A 171 -32.32 -19.96 6.62
CA GLY A 171 -33.29 -18.87 6.83
C GLY A 171 -32.99 -17.93 8.01
N ARG A 172 -31.82 -18.04 8.65
CA ARG A 172 -31.32 -17.05 9.63
C ARG A 172 -30.02 -16.42 9.12
N SER A 173 -29.95 -15.09 9.15
CA SER A 173 -28.71 -14.33 9.01
C SER A 173 -28.19 -13.91 10.39
N ILE A 174 -26.89 -14.05 10.59
CA ILE A 174 -26.13 -13.55 11.73
C ILE A 174 -25.15 -12.52 11.16
N ASP A 175 -25.33 -11.27 11.56
CA ASP A 175 -24.47 -10.16 11.15
C ASP A 175 -23.58 -9.75 12.33
N ASP A 176 -22.34 -10.21 12.31
CA ASP A 176 -21.32 -9.79 13.27
C ASP A 176 -20.67 -8.49 12.77
N ILE A 177 -20.65 -7.45 13.60
CA ILE A 177 -19.98 -6.19 13.28
C ILE A 177 -18.86 -5.96 14.28
N VAL A 178 -17.63 -5.89 13.78
CA VAL A 178 -16.44 -5.56 14.56
C VAL A 178 -15.96 -4.16 14.14
N TYR A 179 -15.98 -3.22 15.08
CA TYR A 179 -15.46 -1.87 14.87
C TYR A 179 -13.96 -1.85 15.14
N LEU A 180 -13.17 -1.43 14.16
CA LEU A 180 -11.71 -1.32 14.21
C LEU A 180 -11.28 0.15 14.10
N PRO A 181 -11.49 0.98 15.14
CA PRO A 181 -10.86 2.28 15.15
C PRO A 181 -9.35 2.08 15.00
N LEU A 182 -8.72 2.84 14.10
CA LEU A 182 -7.29 2.67 13.84
C LEU A 182 -6.48 3.00 15.09
N VAL A 183 -6.85 4.09 15.76
CA VAL A 183 -6.18 4.63 16.93
C VAL A 183 -7.14 4.87 18.08
N LYS A 184 -6.65 4.72 19.32
CA LYS A 184 -7.35 5.12 20.55
C LYS A 184 -7.15 6.59 20.87
N ALA A 185 -5.93 7.10 20.61
CA ALA A 185 -5.55 8.48 20.86
C ALA A 185 -4.49 8.93 19.86
N VAL A 186 -4.49 10.22 19.53
CA VAL A 186 -3.51 10.85 18.64
C VAL A 186 -3.08 12.21 19.18
N ARG A 187 -1.79 12.50 19.11
CA ARG A 187 -1.18 13.81 19.30
C ARG A 187 -0.41 14.16 18.03
N ASN A 188 -0.90 15.16 17.30
CA ASN A 188 -0.18 15.72 16.15
C ASN A 188 0.77 16.80 16.64
N VAL A 189 2.01 16.78 16.14
CA VAL A 189 3.03 17.81 16.38
C VAL A 189 3.17 18.56 15.06
N ASN A 190 2.68 19.78 14.99
CA ASN A 190 2.73 20.56 13.75
C ASN A 190 3.77 21.67 13.87
N ASP A 191 4.73 21.68 12.97
CA ASP A 191 5.61 22.82 12.76
C ASP A 191 4.90 23.84 11.85
N LYS A 192 4.94 25.12 12.25
CA LYS A 192 4.20 26.19 11.55
C LYS A 192 4.89 26.66 10.28
N ASN A 193 6.20 26.45 10.17
CA ASN A 193 7.02 26.94 9.08
C ASN A 193 7.23 25.85 8.03
N ASP A 194 7.39 24.59 8.46
CA ASP A 194 7.68 23.49 7.54
C ASP A 194 7.09 22.15 8.01
N ALA A 195 6.15 21.65 7.21
CA ALA A 195 5.50 20.35 7.36
C ALA A 195 6.48 19.19 7.59
N GLY A 196 7.70 19.26 7.04
CA GLY A 196 8.73 18.23 7.19
C GLY A 196 9.21 18.01 8.63
N TYR A 197 9.16 19.04 9.49
CA TYR A 197 9.50 18.93 10.92
C TYR A 197 8.30 18.58 11.80
N SER A 198 7.11 18.44 11.21
CA SER A 198 5.95 17.93 11.92
C SER A 198 6.11 16.45 12.27
N GLY A 199 5.30 15.95 13.19
CA GLY A 199 5.32 14.57 13.66
C GLY A 199 3.98 14.14 14.24
N ALA A 200 3.91 12.90 14.75
CA ALA A 200 2.71 12.37 15.38
C ALA A 200 3.06 11.31 16.42
N ILE A 201 2.27 11.24 17.48
CA ILE A 201 2.31 10.16 18.47
C ILE A 201 0.89 9.62 18.60
N PHE A 202 0.70 8.32 18.42
CA PHE A 202 -0.63 7.73 18.49
C PHE A 202 -0.59 6.31 19.05
N GLU A 203 -1.66 5.94 19.75
CA GLU A 203 -1.88 4.59 20.26
C GLU A 203 -2.79 3.84 19.30
N LEU A 204 -2.29 2.74 18.74
CA LEU A 204 -3.10 1.84 17.93
C LEU A 204 -4.07 1.05 18.81
N THR A 205 -5.23 0.67 18.26
CA THR A 205 -6.06 -0.34 18.93
C THR A 205 -5.34 -1.68 18.97
N GLU A 206 -5.65 -2.49 19.98
CA GLU A 206 -5.03 -3.82 20.14
C GLU A 206 -5.27 -4.70 18.91
N GLU A 207 -6.47 -4.66 18.33
CA GLU A 207 -6.77 -5.47 17.15
C GLU A 207 -5.92 -5.03 15.94
N VAL A 208 -5.82 -3.73 15.67
CA VAL A 208 -4.99 -3.23 14.56
C VAL A 208 -3.52 -3.54 14.78
N TYR A 209 -3.01 -3.31 16.00
CA TYR A 209 -1.62 -3.62 16.33
C TYR A 209 -1.31 -5.11 16.10
N ASN A 210 -2.15 -6.01 16.60
CA ASN A 210 -2.00 -7.45 16.44
C ASN A 210 -2.09 -7.89 14.97
N ARG A 211 -2.99 -7.30 14.18
CA ARG A 211 -3.08 -7.59 12.74
C ARG A 211 -1.82 -7.18 11.99
N LEU A 212 -1.32 -5.96 12.22
CA LEU A 212 -0.08 -5.50 11.60
C LEU A 212 1.15 -6.34 12.02
N ALA A 213 1.16 -6.81 13.27
CA ALA A 213 2.21 -7.69 13.78
C ALA A 213 2.21 -9.11 13.15
N ARG A 214 1.05 -9.64 12.75
CA ARG A 214 0.89 -11.05 12.33
C ARG A 214 0.55 -11.24 10.85
N GLU A 215 -0.45 -10.56 10.33
CA GLU A 215 -1.11 -10.84 9.05
C GLU A 215 -0.58 -9.94 7.93
N SER A 216 0.50 -10.34 7.24
CA SER A 216 1.00 -9.58 6.08
C SER A 216 1.90 -10.40 5.17
N ALA A 217 1.75 -10.19 3.86
CA ALA A 217 2.67 -10.70 2.86
C ALA A 217 3.94 -9.83 2.84
N PRO A 218 5.14 -10.42 2.82
CA PRO A 218 6.37 -9.66 2.61
C PRO A 218 6.40 -9.11 1.18
N PHE A 219 6.83 -7.87 0.98
CA PHE A 219 7.00 -7.27 -0.35
C PHE A 219 8.25 -6.39 -0.42
N ASP A 220 8.77 -6.20 -1.63
CA ASP A 220 10.00 -5.45 -1.89
C ASP A 220 9.68 -3.95 -2.04
N THR A 221 10.31 -3.11 -1.21
CA THR A 221 10.11 -1.65 -1.30
C THR A 221 10.63 -1.05 -2.59
N ARG A 222 11.66 -1.64 -3.21
CA ARG A 222 12.17 -1.19 -4.51
C ARG A 222 11.11 -1.38 -5.59
N ALA A 223 10.44 -2.53 -5.58
CA ALA A 223 9.30 -2.81 -6.45
C ALA A 223 8.15 -1.81 -6.18
N SER A 224 7.90 -1.47 -4.91
CA SER A 224 6.88 -0.49 -4.54
C SER A 224 7.19 0.90 -5.09
N SER A 225 8.43 1.37 -4.96
CA SER A 225 8.89 2.64 -5.54
C SER A 225 8.71 2.67 -7.05
N TYR A 226 9.03 1.57 -7.74
CA TYR A 226 8.81 1.44 -9.18
C TYR A 226 7.32 1.51 -9.56
N LEU A 227 6.49 0.72 -8.87
CA LEU A 227 5.06 0.56 -9.18
C LEU A 227 4.23 1.80 -8.82
N LEU A 228 4.66 2.60 -7.84
CA LEU A 228 4.00 3.82 -7.37
C LEU A 228 4.55 5.11 -8.01
N ASN A 229 5.48 5.02 -8.97
CA ASN A 229 6.00 6.17 -9.71
C ASN A 229 4.94 6.79 -10.66
N GLY A 230 3.94 6.00 -11.07
CA GLY A 230 2.85 6.48 -11.94
C GLY A 230 1.70 7.16 -11.18
N ARG A 231 0.71 7.66 -11.94
CA ARG A 231 -0.55 8.21 -11.39
C ARG A 231 -1.49 7.15 -10.80
N SER A 232 -1.27 5.87 -11.11
CA SER A 232 -2.15 4.77 -10.69
C SER A 232 -1.48 3.96 -9.59
N VAL A 233 -2.23 3.69 -8.51
CA VAL A 233 -1.85 2.76 -7.45
C VAL A 233 -2.14 1.30 -7.80
N LEU A 234 -2.88 1.05 -8.89
CA LEU A 234 -3.31 -0.29 -9.28
C LEU A 234 -2.15 -1.29 -9.46
N PRO A 235 -1.00 -0.94 -10.07
CA PRO A 235 0.13 -1.87 -10.17
C PRO A 235 0.66 -2.32 -8.81
N TYR A 236 0.74 -1.40 -7.84
CA TYR A 236 1.15 -1.72 -6.47
C TYR A 236 0.12 -2.62 -5.77
N ASP A 237 -1.17 -2.27 -5.89
CA ASP A 237 -2.24 -3.05 -5.27
C ASP A 237 -2.28 -4.49 -5.81
N VAL A 238 -2.09 -4.66 -7.12
CA VAL A 238 -1.97 -5.98 -7.77
C VAL A 238 -0.72 -6.71 -7.29
N TYR A 239 0.42 -6.05 -7.15
CA TYR A 239 1.66 -6.67 -6.67
C TYR A 239 1.53 -7.21 -5.23
N VAL A 240 1.01 -6.40 -4.30
CA VAL A 240 0.79 -6.82 -2.91
C VAL A 240 -0.19 -7.99 -2.85
N TRP A 241 -1.27 -7.92 -3.64
CA TRP A 241 -2.25 -9.00 -3.72
C TRP A 241 -1.66 -10.30 -4.27
N LEU A 242 -0.96 -10.26 -5.41
CA LEU A 242 -0.34 -11.44 -6.02
C LEU A 242 0.70 -12.06 -5.08
N THR A 243 1.50 -11.24 -4.40
CA THR A 243 2.52 -11.74 -3.46
C THR A 243 1.89 -12.49 -2.29
N GLY A 244 0.75 -12.02 -1.78
CA GLY A 244 -0.01 -12.74 -0.75
C GLY A 244 -0.72 -13.98 -1.28
N SER A 245 -1.29 -13.91 -2.49
CA SER A 245 -2.03 -15.02 -3.10
C SER A 245 -1.13 -16.19 -3.48
N MET A 246 0.04 -15.94 -4.10
CA MET A 246 0.94 -17.00 -4.55
C MET A 246 1.50 -17.84 -3.41
N LYS A 247 1.64 -17.26 -2.21
CA LYS A 247 2.13 -17.97 -1.02
C LYS A 247 1.26 -19.17 -0.65
N GLU A 248 -0.05 -19.07 -0.82
CA GLU A 248 -1.02 -20.09 -0.37
C GLU A 248 -1.60 -20.90 -1.55
N LEU A 249 -1.22 -20.57 -2.80
CA LEU A 249 -1.79 -21.15 -4.01
C LEU A 249 -1.16 -22.51 -4.33
N LYS A 250 -1.98 -23.58 -4.28
CA LYS A 250 -1.54 -24.96 -4.58
C LYS A 250 -1.95 -25.47 -5.95
N HIS A 251 -2.99 -24.89 -6.53
CA HIS A 251 -3.58 -25.28 -7.81
C HIS A 251 -4.00 -24.03 -8.58
N ASP A 252 -4.26 -24.19 -9.87
CA ASP A 252 -4.76 -23.11 -10.70
C ASP A 252 -6.05 -22.51 -10.14
N LEU A 253 -6.10 -21.19 -10.05
CA LEU A 253 -7.23 -20.44 -9.52
C LEU A 253 -7.78 -19.48 -10.58
N PRO A 254 -8.91 -19.81 -11.22
CA PRO A 254 -9.60 -18.88 -12.09
C PRO A 254 -10.29 -17.80 -11.26
N ILE A 255 -10.16 -16.55 -11.68
CA ILE A 255 -10.73 -15.37 -11.01
C ILE A 255 -11.41 -14.50 -12.04
N SER A 256 -12.71 -14.24 -11.86
CA SER A 256 -13.49 -13.48 -12.83
C SER A 256 -13.14 -11.98 -12.87
N TRP A 257 -13.45 -11.35 -14.00
CA TRP A 257 -13.28 -9.90 -14.16
C TRP A 257 -14.15 -9.10 -13.19
N GLU A 258 -15.34 -9.59 -12.86
CA GLU A 258 -16.27 -8.96 -11.93
C GLU A 258 -15.68 -8.94 -10.51
N TRP A 259 -15.11 -10.06 -10.07
CA TRP A 259 -14.44 -10.15 -8.77
C TRP A 259 -13.24 -9.21 -8.68
N LEU A 260 -12.43 -9.14 -9.74
CA LEU A 260 -11.30 -8.21 -9.81
C LEU A 260 -11.75 -6.76 -9.80
N HIS A 261 -12.84 -6.44 -10.50
CA HIS A 261 -13.37 -5.07 -10.56
C HIS A 261 -13.95 -4.62 -9.22
N GLU A 262 -14.68 -5.48 -8.51
CA GLU A 262 -15.15 -5.20 -7.15
C GLU A 262 -13.98 -4.88 -6.20
N ARG A 263 -12.85 -5.58 -6.37
CA ARG A 263 -11.67 -5.42 -5.53
C ARG A 263 -10.81 -4.21 -5.87
N PHE A 264 -10.54 -3.96 -7.15
CA PHE A 264 -9.53 -3.00 -7.60
C PHE A 264 -10.10 -1.82 -8.43
N GLY A 265 -11.40 -1.85 -8.74
CA GLY A 265 -12.02 -1.04 -9.78
C GLY A 265 -12.80 0.19 -9.32
N ASP A 266 -12.76 0.58 -8.04
CA ASP A 266 -13.66 1.62 -7.46
C ASP A 266 -13.71 2.93 -8.24
N THR A 267 -12.56 3.33 -8.79
CA THR A 267 -12.42 4.61 -9.50
C THR A 267 -12.54 4.44 -11.02
N ILE A 268 -12.82 3.22 -11.51
CA ILE A 268 -12.84 2.86 -12.93
C ILE A 268 -14.26 2.46 -13.30
N GLY A 269 -15.00 3.41 -13.88
CA GLY A 269 -16.44 3.28 -14.10
C GLY A 269 -16.88 2.25 -15.13
N THR A 270 -16.00 1.70 -15.97
CA THR A 270 -16.37 0.67 -16.94
C THR A 270 -15.48 -0.56 -16.84
N LEU A 271 -16.08 -1.74 -16.92
CA LEU A 271 -15.36 -3.01 -16.89
C LEU A 271 -14.33 -3.08 -18.03
N LYS A 272 -14.65 -2.56 -19.22
CA LYS A 272 -13.72 -2.49 -20.36
C LYS A 272 -12.43 -1.73 -20.01
N ASN A 273 -12.55 -0.54 -19.43
CA ASN A 273 -11.40 0.27 -19.03
C ASN A 273 -10.62 -0.40 -17.90
N PHE A 274 -11.34 -1.04 -16.97
CA PHE A 274 -10.73 -1.82 -15.90
C PHE A 274 -9.89 -2.98 -16.44
N LYS A 275 -10.45 -3.83 -17.31
CA LYS A 275 -9.71 -4.95 -17.92
C LYS A 275 -8.42 -4.48 -18.61
N ALA A 276 -8.47 -3.35 -19.32
CA ALA A 276 -7.30 -2.77 -19.96
C ALA A 276 -6.27 -2.22 -18.95
N GLY A 277 -6.74 -1.54 -17.90
CA GLY A 277 -5.89 -1.04 -16.81
C GLY A 277 -5.23 -2.16 -16.01
N PHE A 278 -5.98 -3.21 -15.70
CA PHE A 278 -5.51 -4.37 -14.95
C PHE A 278 -4.45 -5.16 -15.72
N ARG A 279 -4.64 -5.39 -17.02
CA ARG A 279 -3.59 -5.99 -17.88
C ARG A 279 -2.29 -5.19 -17.82
N ARG A 280 -2.37 -3.87 -18.02
CA ARG A 280 -1.18 -2.99 -17.90
C ARG A 280 -0.55 -3.03 -16.50
N ALA A 281 -1.36 -3.18 -15.46
CA ALA A 281 -0.87 -3.30 -14.09
C ALA A 281 -0.08 -4.61 -13.90
N VAL A 282 -0.62 -5.75 -14.35
CA VAL A 282 0.09 -7.05 -14.31
C VAL A 282 1.38 -7.02 -15.13
N GLU A 283 1.38 -6.42 -16.32
CA GLU A 283 2.60 -6.28 -17.12
C GLU A 283 3.67 -5.43 -16.42
N LYS A 284 3.27 -4.39 -15.66
CA LYS A 284 4.20 -3.66 -14.80
C LYS A 284 4.70 -4.49 -13.63
N VAL A 285 3.84 -5.31 -13.02
CA VAL A 285 4.23 -6.21 -11.93
C VAL A 285 5.24 -7.25 -12.43
N ARG A 286 5.07 -7.81 -13.63
CA ARG A 286 6.02 -8.76 -14.24
C ARG A 286 7.44 -8.21 -14.37
N GLN A 287 7.63 -6.89 -14.44
CA GLN A 287 8.97 -6.28 -14.52
C GLN A 287 9.74 -6.33 -13.20
N VAL A 288 9.03 -6.39 -12.07
CA VAL A 288 9.60 -6.43 -10.72
C VAL A 288 9.36 -7.76 -10.00
N TYR A 289 8.53 -8.62 -10.59
CA TYR A 289 8.23 -9.97 -10.14
C TYR A 289 8.12 -10.92 -11.35
N PRO A 290 9.24 -11.24 -12.03
CA PRO A 290 9.21 -11.94 -13.31
C PRO A 290 8.67 -13.37 -13.25
N SER A 291 8.79 -14.04 -12.10
CA SER A 291 8.32 -15.42 -11.93
C SER A 291 6.80 -15.53 -11.72
N VAL A 292 6.08 -14.40 -11.63
CA VAL A 292 4.62 -14.42 -11.40
C VAL A 292 3.89 -15.02 -12.59
N ASN A 293 3.15 -16.11 -12.34
CA ASN A 293 2.46 -16.84 -13.40
C ASN A 293 0.95 -16.52 -13.39
N VAL A 294 0.51 -15.72 -14.35
CA VAL A 294 -0.87 -15.23 -14.49
C VAL A 294 -1.26 -15.20 -15.96
N ASP A 295 -2.30 -15.93 -16.33
CA ASP A 295 -2.85 -15.92 -17.67
C ASP A 295 -4.15 -15.13 -17.75
N PHE A 296 -4.40 -14.52 -18.91
CA PHE A 296 -5.61 -13.77 -19.18
C PHE A 296 -6.55 -14.58 -20.05
N ASP A 297 -7.81 -14.67 -19.66
CA ASP A 297 -8.86 -15.24 -20.48
C ASP A 297 -10.00 -14.23 -20.74
N LYS A 298 -11.05 -14.69 -21.43
CA LYS A 298 -12.24 -13.87 -21.74
C LYS A 298 -13.05 -13.51 -20.48
N ASN A 299 -13.05 -14.37 -19.48
CA ASN A 299 -13.88 -14.33 -18.28
C ASN A 299 -13.17 -13.70 -17.07
N GLY A 300 -11.84 -13.57 -17.11
CA GLY A 300 -11.02 -13.16 -15.99
C GLY A 300 -9.53 -13.42 -16.22
N ILE A 301 -8.88 -13.90 -15.16
CA ILE A 301 -7.49 -14.36 -15.15
C ILE A 301 -7.41 -15.74 -14.50
N VAL A 302 -6.34 -16.46 -14.79
CA VAL A 302 -5.98 -17.69 -14.08
C VAL A 302 -4.67 -17.44 -13.36
N LEU A 303 -4.66 -17.62 -12.04
CA LEU A 303 -3.43 -17.64 -11.27
C LEU A 303 -2.88 -19.06 -11.28
N HIS A 304 -1.62 -19.22 -11.67
CA HIS A 304 -0.92 -20.50 -11.60
C HIS A 304 0.07 -20.48 -10.42
N PRO A 305 0.24 -21.60 -9.69
CA PRO A 305 1.27 -21.70 -8.65
C PRO A 305 2.63 -21.27 -9.20
N SER A 306 3.27 -20.33 -8.51
CA SER A 306 4.59 -19.79 -8.89
C SER A 306 5.37 -19.32 -7.66
N PRO A 307 6.71 -19.25 -7.73
CA PRO A 307 7.52 -18.76 -6.61
C PRO A 307 7.10 -17.36 -6.17
N THR A 308 7.07 -17.08 -4.87
CA THR A 308 6.75 -15.76 -4.31
C THR A 308 7.81 -14.71 -4.67
N ALA A 309 7.41 -13.44 -4.78
CA ALA A 309 8.32 -12.33 -5.13
C ALA A 309 9.51 -12.19 -4.18
N ILE A 310 9.27 -12.50 -2.90
CA ILE A 310 10.29 -12.62 -1.87
C ILE A 310 10.29 -14.06 -1.41
N SER A 311 11.45 -14.72 -1.46
CA SER A 311 11.60 -16.07 -0.94
C SER A 311 11.26 -16.11 0.55
N ALA A 312 10.51 -17.13 0.98
CA ALA A 312 10.28 -17.34 2.40
C ALA A 312 11.62 -17.49 3.11
N ARG A 313 11.82 -16.79 4.23
CA ARG A 313 12.95 -17.12 5.11
C ARG A 313 12.76 -18.57 5.56
N PRO A 314 13.79 -19.44 5.47
CA PRO A 314 13.69 -20.78 6.02
C PRO A 314 13.26 -20.66 7.47
N SER A 315 12.26 -21.45 7.83
CA SER A 315 11.76 -21.45 9.20
C SER A 315 12.92 -21.84 10.12
N LYS A 316 12.95 -21.32 11.36
CA LYS A 316 14.00 -21.66 12.33
C LYS A 316 14.09 -23.18 12.59
N ALA A 317 13.07 -23.95 12.20
CA ALA A 317 13.04 -25.41 12.27
C ALA A 317 13.86 -26.10 11.16
N GLU A 318 13.99 -25.51 9.98
CA GLU A 318 14.75 -26.09 8.85
C GLU A 318 16.27 -25.96 9.03
N LYS A 319 16.72 -24.98 9.83
CA LYS A 319 18.15 -24.81 10.15
C LYS A 319 18.75 -25.95 10.97
N TRP A 320 17.94 -26.73 11.67
CA TRP A 320 18.42 -27.87 12.47
C TRP A 320 18.48 -29.18 11.66
N LEU A 321 17.81 -29.23 10.50
CA LEU A 321 17.73 -30.44 9.67
C LEU A 321 18.79 -30.47 8.55
N SER A 322 19.61 -29.42 8.43
CA SER A 322 20.68 -29.31 7.44
C SER A 322 22.09 -29.38 8.05
N GLU A 323 22.21 -29.65 9.34
CA GLU A 323 23.49 -29.78 10.06
C GLU A 323 23.76 -31.21 10.59
N ASP A 324 23.00 -32.21 10.12
CA ASP A 324 23.27 -33.64 10.35
C ASP A 324 23.55 -34.38 9.04
#